data_AF-A0A1J0LWB2-F1
#
_entry.id   AF-A0A1J0LWB2-F1
#
_cell.length_a   1.000
_cell.length_b   1.000
_cell.length_c   1.000
_cell.angle_alpha   90.00
_cell.angle_beta   90.00
_cell.angle_gamma   90.00
#
_symmetry.space_group_name_H-M   'P 1'
#
loop_
_entity.id
_entity.type
_entity.pdbx_description
1 polymer ?
#
loop_
_entity_poly.entity_id
_entity_poly.type
_entity_poly.pdbx_seq_one_letter_code
_entity_poly.pdbx_strand_id
1 'polypeptide(L)'
;MRRSAWEVYEWVLEAARREGLGVGEGEIVRALRRLGRSAFRAFAQRLGLSPKYLRHDLLPVADLPEVLREALRQGLPLREAHRLHRLVRRGLLTLEDLEGKPPEALAALPYPDLEVPLEAPIWLFPPDPRGREALSPVVAKALVLRYTQRGELVVDPMAGYGTVVEAARALGRRAWGGDIQPLGPSVERADIRHLRERFRREAALLVLHPPTFAAFQKEGGRDLDPEERYAAYVQYLTDLVGYSLPALRQGGRLALVVSPRKEISPKEAQEGRDFFLSPFERALAEALSLRPVRYHLAVSRDGRQDWHVFVGEAG
;
A
#
# COMPACT_ATOMS: atom_id res chain seq x y z
N MET A 1 9.41 -6.22 25.59
CA MET A 1 8.50 -6.14 24.43
C MET A 1 7.07 -6.01 24.91
N ARG A 2 6.29 -5.09 24.34
CA ARG A 2 4.86 -4.94 24.64
C ARG A 2 4.12 -6.04 23.89
N ARG A 3 3.31 -6.86 24.58
CA ARG A 3 2.56 -7.95 23.93
C ARG A 3 1.59 -7.40 22.89
N SER A 4 1.48 -8.08 21.75
CA SER A 4 0.47 -7.80 20.74
C SER A 4 -0.93 -8.12 21.28
N ALA A 5 -1.98 -7.58 20.65
CA ALA A 5 -3.34 -7.89 21.05
C ALA A 5 -3.67 -9.39 20.92
N TRP A 6 -3.10 -10.05 19.92
CA TRP A 6 -3.23 -11.49 19.70
C TRP A 6 -2.58 -12.28 20.85
N GLU A 7 -1.33 -11.96 21.20
CA GLU A 7 -0.62 -12.61 22.31
C GLU A 7 -1.36 -12.43 23.66
N VAL A 8 -1.96 -11.26 23.87
CA VAL A 8 -2.80 -11.02 25.07
C VAL A 8 -4.08 -11.86 25.03
N TYR A 9 -4.70 -12.01 23.86
CA TYR A 9 -5.88 -12.86 23.68
C TYR A 9 -5.57 -14.34 23.97
N GLU A 10 -4.47 -14.87 23.43
CA GLU A 10 -4.02 -16.24 23.71
C GLU A 10 -3.71 -16.44 25.19
N TRP A 11 -3.04 -15.48 25.82
CA TRP A 11 -2.75 -15.52 27.25
C TRP A 11 -4.03 -15.56 28.11
N VAL A 12 -5.09 -14.84 27.71
CA VAL A 12 -6.40 -14.91 28.36
C VAL A 12 -7.00 -16.32 28.23
N LEU A 13 -6.92 -16.94 27.05
CA LEU A 13 -7.43 -18.29 26.83
C LEU A 13 -6.68 -19.32 27.68
N GLU A 14 -5.35 -19.22 27.75
CA GLU A 14 -4.53 -20.09 28.59
C GLU A 14 -4.88 -19.96 30.08
N ALA A 15 -5.02 -18.72 30.58
CA ALA A 15 -5.38 -18.48 31.97
C ALA A 15 -6.74 -19.08 32.31
N ALA A 16 -7.73 -18.90 31.43
CA ALA A 16 -9.05 -19.48 31.61
C ALA A 16 -9.04 -21.02 31.57
N ARG A 17 -8.20 -21.62 30.71
CA ARG A 17 -8.02 -23.08 30.66
C ARG A 17 -7.44 -23.63 31.97
N ARG A 18 -6.46 -22.95 32.58
CA ARG A 18 -5.89 -23.34 33.89
C ARG A 18 -6.92 -23.28 35.02
N GLU A 19 -7.96 -22.47 34.86
CA GLU A 19 -9.05 -22.33 35.82
C GLU A 19 -10.24 -23.27 35.53
N GLY A 20 -10.09 -24.17 34.56
CA GLY A 20 -11.14 -25.13 34.22
C GLY A 20 -12.36 -24.51 33.53
N LEU A 21 -12.23 -23.33 32.93
CA LEU A 21 -13.33 -22.65 32.22
C LEU A 21 -13.64 -23.24 30.83
N GLY A 22 -12.99 -24.33 30.45
CA GLY A 22 -13.15 -25.03 29.18
C GLY A 22 -11.82 -25.45 28.56
N VAL A 23 -11.87 -26.27 27.51
CA VAL A 23 -10.68 -26.73 26.78
C VAL A 23 -10.51 -25.96 25.48
N GLY A 24 -11.62 -25.82 24.73
CA GLY A 24 -11.66 -25.10 23.46
C GLY A 24 -11.91 -23.59 23.62
N GLU A 25 -11.40 -22.80 22.67
CA GLU A 25 -11.59 -21.34 22.63
C GLU A 25 -13.07 -20.95 22.77
N GLY A 26 -13.96 -21.57 22.00
CA GLY A 26 -15.39 -21.26 22.04
C GLY A 26 -16.04 -21.57 23.40
N GLU A 27 -15.60 -22.61 24.11
CA GLU A 27 -16.09 -22.93 25.46
C GLU A 27 -15.62 -21.89 26.46
N ILE A 28 -14.32 -21.58 26.44
CA ILE A 28 -13.67 -20.61 27.30
C ILE A 28 -14.33 -19.23 27.15
N VAL A 29 -14.51 -18.77 25.91
CA VAL A 29 -15.12 -17.46 25.64
C VAL A 29 -16.57 -17.41 26.12
N ARG A 30 -17.35 -18.49 25.92
CA ARG A 30 -18.71 -18.58 26.46
C ARG A 30 -18.74 -18.57 27.99
N ALA A 31 -17.84 -19.31 28.64
CA ALA A 31 -17.74 -19.35 30.09
C ALA A 31 -17.38 -17.97 30.66
N LEU A 32 -16.35 -17.31 30.10
CA LEU A 32 -15.94 -15.96 30.49
C LEU A 32 -17.06 -14.92 30.30
N ARG A 33 -17.85 -15.01 29.22
CA ARG A 33 -19.01 -14.11 28.98
C ARG A 33 -20.12 -14.29 30.02
N ARG A 34 -20.28 -15.51 30.55
CA ARG A 34 -21.30 -15.90 31.55
C ARG A 34 -20.89 -15.65 33.01
N LEU A 35 -19.61 -15.41 33.29
CA LEU A 35 -19.15 -15.12 34.65
C LEU A 35 -19.92 -13.91 35.23
N GLY A 36 -20.30 -14.03 36.50
CA GLY A 36 -20.85 -12.91 37.26
C GLY A 36 -19.87 -11.74 37.30
N ARG A 37 -20.40 -10.51 37.46
CA ARG A 37 -19.62 -9.27 37.39
C ARG A 37 -18.38 -9.27 38.31
N SER A 38 -18.50 -9.78 39.53
CA SER A 38 -17.41 -9.85 40.50
C SER A 38 -16.33 -10.85 40.07
N ALA A 39 -16.72 -12.07 39.68
CA ALA A 39 -15.80 -13.10 39.20
C ALA A 39 -15.05 -12.67 37.93
N PHE A 40 -15.76 -12.04 36.98
CA PHE A 40 -15.16 -11.52 35.77
C PHE A 40 -14.15 -10.40 36.04
N ARG A 41 -14.46 -9.48 36.98
CA ARG A 41 -13.52 -8.42 37.39
C ARG A 41 -12.27 -8.98 38.05
N ALA A 42 -12.43 -9.94 38.96
CA ALA A 42 -11.30 -10.62 39.61
C ALA A 42 -10.42 -11.36 38.59
N PHE A 43 -11.03 -12.00 37.58
CA PHE A 43 -10.31 -12.62 36.48
C PHE A 43 -9.50 -11.58 35.68
N ALA A 44 -10.11 -10.48 35.24
CA ALA A 44 -9.43 -9.44 34.49
C ALA A 44 -8.28 -8.79 35.28
N GLN A 45 -8.50 -8.49 36.57
CA GLN A 45 -7.50 -7.85 37.43
C GLN A 45 -6.26 -8.72 37.65
N ARG A 46 -6.42 -10.03 37.80
CA ARG A 46 -5.27 -10.96 37.92
C ARG A 46 -4.40 -10.98 36.67
N LEU A 47 -4.99 -10.72 35.51
CA LEU A 47 -4.26 -10.58 34.24
C LEU A 47 -3.74 -9.15 34.00
N GLY A 48 -3.93 -8.22 34.94
CA GLY A 48 -3.56 -6.82 34.75
C GLY A 48 -4.35 -6.13 33.62
N LEU A 49 -5.53 -6.67 33.27
CA LEU A 49 -6.37 -6.15 32.20
C LEU A 49 -7.55 -5.36 32.78
N SER A 50 -7.95 -4.29 32.09
CA SER A 50 -9.21 -3.65 32.44
C SER A 50 -10.38 -4.58 32.08
N PRO A 51 -11.41 -4.72 32.94
CA PRO A 51 -12.59 -5.54 32.62
C PRO A 51 -13.29 -5.09 31.34
N LYS A 52 -13.26 -3.79 31.02
CA LYS A 52 -13.84 -3.25 29.79
C LYS A 52 -13.09 -3.78 28.56
N TYR A 53 -11.77 -3.67 28.56
CA TYR A 53 -10.92 -4.16 27.47
C TYR A 53 -11.08 -5.67 27.25
N LEU A 54 -11.04 -6.46 28.33
CA LEU A 54 -11.26 -7.90 28.23
C LEU A 54 -12.62 -8.21 27.61
N ARG A 55 -13.69 -7.58 28.11
CA ARG A 55 -15.07 -7.91 27.70
C ARG A 55 -15.42 -7.43 26.29
N HIS A 56 -15.00 -6.23 25.93
CA HIS A 56 -15.51 -5.54 24.73
C HIS A 56 -14.51 -5.48 23.58
N ASP A 57 -13.22 -5.72 23.83
CA ASP A 57 -12.20 -5.68 22.78
C ASP A 57 -11.55 -7.06 22.58
N LEU A 58 -11.13 -7.74 23.64
CA LEU A 58 -10.44 -9.04 23.53
C LEU A 58 -11.39 -10.22 23.29
N LEU A 59 -12.42 -10.42 24.11
CA LEU A 59 -13.33 -11.57 23.92
C LEU A 59 -14.07 -11.57 22.57
N PRO A 60 -14.36 -10.42 21.93
CA PRO A 60 -14.90 -10.41 20.57
C PRO A 60 -13.92 -10.86 19.47
N VAL A 61 -12.62 -11.03 19.76
CA VAL A 61 -11.66 -11.63 18.81
C VAL A 61 -12.11 -13.04 18.38
N ALA A 62 -12.77 -13.77 19.28
CA ALA A 62 -13.35 -15.10 19.00
C ALA A 62 -14.41 -15.09 17.89
N ASP A 63 -15.07 -13.93 17.68
CA ASP A 63 -16.13 -13.78 16.69
C ASP A 63 -15.60 -13.18 15.37
N LEU A 64 -14.29 -12.91 15.27
CA LEU A 64 -13.70 -12.38 14.04
C LEU A 64 -13.58 -13.49 12.98
N PRO A 65 -13.86 -13.19 11.69
CA PRO A 65 -13.51 -14.05 10.57
C PRO A 65 -12.01 -14.40 10.58
N GLU A 66 -11.65 -15.59 10.10
CA GLU A 66 -10.26 -16.07 10.17
C GLU A 66 -9.27 -15.14 9.47
N VAL A 67 -9.65 -14.52 8.35
CA VAL A 67 -8.83 -13.51 7.65
C VAL A 67 -8.41 -12.35 8.55
N LEU A 68 -9.30 -11.89 9.44
CA LEU A 68 -8.99 -10.81 10.39
C LEU A 68 -8.20 -11.31 11.60
N ARG A 69 -8.38 -12.57 12.00
CA ARG A 69 -7.57 -13.20 13.05
C ARG A 69 -6.13 -13.37 12.58
N GLU A 70 -5.94 -13.80 11.35
CA GLU A 70 -4.63 -13.89 10.73
C GLU A 70 -3.96 -12.52 10.61
N ALA A 71 -4.70 -11.50 10.16
CA ALA A 71 -4.18 -10.13 10.15
C ALA A 71 -3.76 -9.63 11.55
N LEU A 72 -4.53 -9.96 12.59
CA LEU A 72 -4.15 -9.65 13.99
C LEU A 72 -2.84 -10.33 14.41
N ARG A 73 -2.63 -11.60 14.02
CA ARG A 73 -1.36 -12.32 14.27
C ARG A 73 -0.18 -11.63 13.58
N GLN A 74 -0.42 -11.12 12.38
CA GLN A 74 0.57 -10.40 11.58
C GLN A 74 0.81 -8.95 12.05
N GLY A 75 0.10 -8.48 13.08
CA GLY A 75 0.35 -7.17 13.70
C GLY A 75 -0.69 -6.10 13.39
N LEU A 76 -1.82 -6.45 12.74
CA LEU A 76 -2.94 -5.53 12.59
C LEU A 76 -3.41 -5.06 13.99
N PRO A 77 -3.57 -3.75 14.24
CA PRO A 77 -4.05 -3.30 15.53
C PRO A 77 -5.49 -3.77 15.80
N LEU A 78 -5.79 -4.16 17.04
CA LEU A 78 -7.10 -4.70 17.44
C LEU A 78 -8.28 -3.80 17.05
N ARG A 79 -8.11 -2.48 17.19
CA ARG A 79 -9.11 -1.49 16.79
C ARG A 79 -9.45 -1.56 15.30
N GLU A 80 -8.45 -1.87 14.47
CA GLU A 80 -8.57 -1.95 13.01
C GLU A 80 -9.29 -3.23 12.62
N ALA A 81 -8.94 -4.37 13.22
CA ALA A 81 -9.66 -5.62 13.01
C ALA A 81 -11.15 -5.49 13.35
N HIS A 82 -11.49 -4.87 14.49
CA HIS A 82 -12.89 -4.59 14.86
C HIS A 82 -13.56 -3.60 13.93
N ARG A 83 -12.84 -2.59 13.42
CA ARG A 83 -13.37 -1.67 12.41
C ARG A 83 -13.71 -2.45 11.13
N LEU A 84 -12.78 -3.25 10.61
CA LEU A 84 -12.97 -4.02 9.38
C LEU A 84 -14.11 -5.03 9.51
N HIS A 85 -14.19 -5.75 10.63
CA HIS A 85 -15.31 -6.65 10.89
C HIS A 85 -16.66 -5.93 10.88
N ARG A 86 -16.74 -4.72 11.47
CA ARG A 86 -17.97 -3.90 11.40
C ARG A 86 -18.31 -3.47 9.99
N LEU A 87 -17.32 -3.15 9.16
CA LEU A 87 -17.54 -2.76 7.75
C LEU A 87 -18.06 -3.95 6.94
N VAL A 88 -17.48 -5.14 7.13
CA VAL A 88 -17.96 -6.38 6.51
C VAL A 88 -19.41 -6.67 6.92
N ARG A 89 -19.73 -6.57 8.21
CA ARG A 89 -21.10 -6.76 8.71
C ARG A 89 -22.11 -5.75 8.19
N ARG A 90 -21.64 -4.57 7.74
CA ARG A 90 -22.47 -3.53 7.13
C ARG A 90 -22.57 -3.66 5.61
N GLY A 91 -21.92 -4.66 5.01
CA GLY A 91 -21.88 -4.83 3.55
C GLY A 91 -21.04 -3.77 2.83
N LEU A 92 -20.18 -3.05 3.55
CA LEU A 92 -19.29 -2.02 2.97
C LEU A 92 -17.96 -2.61 2.48
N LEU A 93 -17.64 -3.83 2.92
CA LEU A 93 -16.52 -4.64 2.47
C LEU A 93 -16.99 -6.10 2.42
N THR A 94 -16.33 -6.90 1.60
CA THR A 94 -16.45 -8.37 1.59
C THR A 94 -15.27 -8.99 2.33
N LEU A 95 -15.32 -10.31 2.58
CA LEU A 95 -14.14 -11.01 3.11
C LEU A 95 -13.03 -11.15 2.07
N GLU A 96 -13.40 -11.27 0.79
CA GLU A 96 -12.46 -11.29 -0.34
C GLU A 96 -11.63 -10.00 -0.42
N ASP A 97 -12.25 -8.84 -0.11
CA ASP A 97 -11.53 -7.56 -0.07
C ASP A 97 -10.41 -7.50 0.98
N LEU A 98 -10.40 -8.42 1.95
CA LEU A 98 -9.42 -8.48 3.03
C LEU A 98 -8.35 -9.55 2.79
N GLU A 99 -8.62 -10.51 1.92
CA GLU A 99 -7.83 -11.74 1.84
C GLU A 99 -6.41 -11.49 1.34
N GLY A 100 -5.42 -12.09 2.02
CA GLY A 100 -4.01 -12.00 1.65
C GLY A 100 -3.36 -10.62 1.74
N LYS A 101 -4.08 -9.60 2.22
CA LYS A 101 -3.54 -8.25 2.38
C LYS A 101 -2.73 -8.12 3.67
N PRO A 102 -1.56 -7.46 3.64
CA PRO A 102 -0.79 -7.17 4.84
C PRO A 102 -1.53 -6.15 5.74
N PRO A 103 -1.20 -6.10 7.05
CA PRO A 103 -1.85 -5.22 8.02
C PRO A 103 -1.95 -3.74 7.61
N GLU A 104 -0.90 -3.19 6.99
CA GLU A 104 -0.85 -1.79 6.55
C GLU A 104 -1.87 -1.53 5.44
N ALA A 105 -2.03 -2.48 4.51
CA ALA A 105 -3.01 -2.39 3.43
C ALA A 105 -4.44 -2.52 3.94
N LEU A 106 -4.67 -3.42 4.89
CA LEU A 106 -5.95 -3.58 5.56
C LEU A 106 -6.36 -2.32 6.33
N ALA A 107 -5.41 -1.67 7.00
CA ALA A 107 -5.66 -0.44 7.74
C ALA A 107 -6.09 0.73 6.83
N ALA A 108 -5.77 0.69 5.53
CA ALA A 108 -6.17 1.68 4.55
C ALA A 108 -7.60 1.51 4.00
N LEU A 109 -8.30 0.42 4.35
CA LEU A 109 -9.65 0.14 3.87
C LEU A 109 -10.77 0.80 4.73
N PRO A 110 -11.89 1.19 4.10
CA PRO A 110 -12.17 1.12 2.66
C PRO A 110 -11.47 2.26 1.93
N TYR A 111 -11.13 2.05 0.66
CA TYR A 111 -10.55 3.12 -0.13
C TYR A 111 -11.59 4.23 -0.37
N PRO A 112 -11.23 5.49 -0.14
CA PRO A 112 -12.15 6.60 -0.35
C PRO A 112 -12.63 6.66 -1.80
N ASP A 113 -13.83 7.20 -1.97
CA ASP A 113 -14.37 7.51 -3.28
C ASP A 113 -13.51 8.56 -3.98
N LEU A 114 -13.51 8.50 -5.31
CA LEU A 114 -12.72 9.41 -6.11
C LEU A 114 -13.40 10.78 -6.18
N GLU A 115 -12.95 11.71 -5.35
CA GLU A 115 -13.35 13.12 -5.38
C GLU A 115 -12.24 13.98 -6.02
N VAL A 116 -11.79 13.62 -7.22
CA VAL A 116 -10.68 14.31 -7.88
C VAL A 116 -11.10 14.79 -9.26
N PRO A 117 -10.94 16.10 -9.58
CA PRO A 117 -11.15 16.62 -10.93
C PRO A 117 -10.07 16.07 -11.87
N LEU A 118 -10.41 15.02 -12.61
CA LEU A 118 -9.44 14.26 -13.44
C LEU A 118 -8.66 15.12 -14.45
N GLU A 119 -9.28 16.20 -14.95
CA GLU A 119 -8.65 17.12 -15.90
C GLU A 119 -7.74 18.15 -15.24
N ALA A 120 -7.86 18.36 -13.93
CA ALA A 120 -7.05 19.33 -13.22
C ALA A 120 -5.58 18.89 -13.15
N PRO A 121 -4.64 19.84 -13.16
CA PRO A 121 -3.23 19.55 -12.96
C PRO A 121 -2.91 19.20 -11.50
N ILE A 122 -3.81 19.49 -10.55
CA ILE A 122 -3.61 19.22 -9.13
C ILE A 122 -4.71 18.29 -8.61
N TRP A 123 -4.32 17.23 -7.92
CA TRP A 123 -5.21 16.23 -7.34
C TRP A 123 -5.06 16.17 -5.83
N LEU A 124 -6.13 16.46 -5.08
CA LEU A 124 -6.12 16.37 -3.62
C LEU A 124 -6.65 15.01 -3.17
N PHE A 125 -5.88 14.29 -2.35
CA PHE A 125 -6.27 12.97 -1.85
C PHE A 125 -6.20 12.89 -0.32
N PRO A 126 -6.99 12.04 0.35
CA PRO A 126 -6.88 11.83 1.79
C PRO A 126 -5.55 11.12 2.15
N PRO A 127 -4.93 11.42 3.29
CA PRO A 127 -3.65 10.81 3.67
C PRO A 127 -3.69 9.27 3.64
N ASP A 128 -2.65 8.66 3.07
CA ASP A 128 -2.52 7.21 2.99
C ASP A 128 -1.76 6.67 4.22
N PRO A 129 -2.39 5.80 5.05
CA PRO A 129 -1.76 5.29 6.27
C PRO A 129 -0.60 4.32 6.01
N ARG A 130 -0.43 3.83 4.78
CA ARG A 130 0.64 2.87 4.41
C ARG A 130 2.03 3.50 4.33
N GLY A 131 2.13 4.83 4.43
CA GLY A 131 3.39 5.56 4.48
C GLY A 131 3.74 6.28 3.18
N ARG A 132 4.99 6.75 3.08
CA ARG A 132 5.43 7.67 2.02
C ARG A 132 5.73 7.00 0.68
N GLU A 133 5.98 5.70 0.66
CA GLU A 133 6.27 4.94 -0.57
C GLU A 133 5.01 4.28 -1.17
N ALA A 134 3.84 4.43 -0.54
CA ALA A 134 2.61 3.80 -1.03
C ALA A 134 1.82 4.77 -1.90
N LEU A 135 1.63 4.44 -3.18
CA LEU A 135 0.78 5.23 -4.07
C LEU A 135 -0.66 5.22 -3.55
N SER A 136 -1.24 6.41 -3.41
CA SER A 136 -2.61 6.58 -2.93
C SER A 136 -3.62 5.86 -3.87
N PRO A 137 -4.61 5.12 -3.32
CA PRO A 137 -5.66 4.48 -4.10
C PRO A 137 -6.49 5.49 -4.90
N VAL A 138 -6.63 6.71 -4.40
CA VAL A 138 -7.34 7.80 -5.10
C VAL A 138 -6.54 8.24 -6.33
N VAL A 139 -5.22 8.38 -6.19
CA VAL A 139 -4.33 8.73 -7.31
C VAL A 139 -4.30 7.59 -8.34
N ALA A 140 -4.20 6.33 -7.90
CA ALA A 140 -4.27 5.18 -8.78
C ALA A 140 -5.60 5.12 -9.56
N LYS A 141 -6.74 5.30 -8.89
CA LYS A 141 -8.06 5.39 -9.55
C LYS A 141 -8.11 6.55 -10.55
N ALA A 142 -7.56 7.71 -10.21
CA ALA A 142 -7.51 8.87 -11.09
C ALA A 142 -6.73 8.58 -12.38
N LEU A 143 -5.54 7.99 -12.26
CA LEU A 143 -4.72 7.58 -13.41
C LEU A 143 -5.47 6.61 -14.33
N VAL A 144 -6.05 5.55 -13.77
CA VAL A 144 -6.79 4.55 -14.55
C VAL A 144 -7.98 5.19 -15.26
N LEU A 145 -8.82 5.94 -14.55
CA LEU A 145 -10.00 6.57 -15.15
C LEU A 145 -9.63 7.58 -16.23
N ARG A 146 -8.57 8.35 -16.04
CA ARG A 146 -8.17 9.42 -16.95
C ARG A 146 -7.53 8.90 -18.23
N TYR A 147 -6.81 7.77 -18.16
CA TYR A 147 -5.95 7.31 -19.25
C TYR A 147 -6.35 5.97 -19.85
N THR A 148 -7.45 5.36 -19.40
CA THR A 148 -7.97 4.11 -19.98
C THR A 148 -9.49 4.06 -20.07
N GLN A 149 -9.98 3.19 -20.93
CA GLN A 149 -11.37 2.77 -21.07
C GLN A 149 -11.59 1.39 -20.46
N ARG A 150 -12.86 0.99 -20.28
CA ARG A 150 -13.21 -0.36 -19.81
C ARG A 150 -12.66 -1.43 -20.76
N GLY A 151 -12.19 -2.54 -20.21
CA GLY A 151 -11.61 -3.65 -20.96
C GLY A 151 -10.15 -3.46 -21.39
N GLU A 152 -9.63 -2.23 -21.39
CA GLU A 152 -8.23 -1.98 -21.72
C GLU A 152 -7.26 -2.54 -20.68
N LEU A 153 -6.03 -2.81 -21.10
CA LEU A 153 -4.98 -3.36 -20.25
C LEU A 153 -4.21 -2.25 -19.52
N VAL A 154 -4.17 -2.35 -18.20
CA VAL A 154 -3.30 -1.59 -17.29
C VAL A 154 -2.17 -2.49 -16.81
N VAL A 155 -0.94 -2.01 -16.90
CA VAL A 155 0.28 -2.72 -16.47
C VAL A 155 0.99 -1.90 -15.40
N ASP A 156 1.31 -2.51 -14.27
CA ASP A 156 2.15 -1.93 -13.22
C ASP A 156 3.28 -2.92 -12.88
N PRO A 157 4.49 -2.74 -13.43
CA PRO A 157 5.60 -3.68 -13.21
C PRO A 157 6.38 -3.42 -11.91
N MET A 158 5.89 -2.51 -11.05
CA MET A 158 6.46 -2.19 -9.74
C MET A 158 5.33 -2.04 -8.71
N ALA A 159 4.41 -2.99 -8.72
CA ALA A 159 3.08 -2.80 -8.15
C ALA A 159 3.04 -2.81 -6.62
N GLY A 160 4.06 -3.33 -5.93
CA GLY A 160 4.13 -3.43 -4.47
C GLY A 160 2.87 -4.06 -3.87
N TYR A 161 2.02 -3.23 -3.26
CA TYR A 161 0.71 -3.62 -2.70
C TYR A 161 -0.37 -3.96 -3.73
N GLY A 162 -0.16 -3.65 -5.01
CA GLY A 162 -1.13 -3.87 -6.09
C GLY A 162 -2.16 -2.76 -6.25
N THR A 163 -1.94 -1.56 -5.67
CA THR A 163 -2.95 -0.48 -5.63
C THR A 163 -3.50 -0.12 -7.02
N VAL A 164 -2.63 -0.03 -8.03
CA VAL A 164 -3.03 0.28 -9.42
C VAL A 164 -3.82 -0.87 -10.03
N VAL A 165 -3.39 -2.11 -9.78
CA VAL A 165 -4.04 -3.33 -10.28
C VAL A 165 -5.46 -3.44 -9.74
N GLU A 166 -5.63 -3.23 -8.43
CA GLU A 166 -6.93 -3.27 -7.77
C GLU A 166 -7.84 -2.16 -8.27
N ALA A 167 -7.33 -0.93 -8.38
CA ALA A 167 -8.08 0.18 -8.95
C ALA A 167 -8.52 -0.11 -10.39
N ALA A 168 -7.63 -0.64 -11.23
CA ALA A 168 -7.93 -1.02 -12.60
C ALA A 168 -9.03 -2.08 -12.70
N ARG A 169 -8.92 -3.17 -11.93
CA ARG A 169 -9.93 -4.24 -11.89
C ARG A 169 -11.28 -3.75 -11.40
N ALA A 170 -11.31 -2.98 -10.31
CA ALA A 170 -12.54 -2.40 -9.77
C ALA A 170 -13.25 -1.48 -10.78
N LEU A 171 -12.47 -0.81 -11.62
CA LEU A 171 -12.97 0.06 -12.69
C LEU A 171 -13.31 -0.71 -13.99
N GLY A 172 -13.16 -2.03 -14.03
CA GLY A 172 -13.47 -2.87 -15.18
C GLY A 172 -12.41 -2.87 -16.28
N ARG A 173 -11.14 -2.67 -15.93
CA ARG A 173 -9.99 -2.84 -16.83
C ARG A 173 -9.36 -4.22 -16.62
N ARG A 174 -8.70 -4.73 -17.65
CA ARG A 174 -7.73 -5.82 -17.48
C ARG A 174 -6.52 -5.26 -16.75
N ALA A 175 -5.95 -6.00 -15.81
CA ALA A 175 -4.78 -5.50 -15.07
C ALA A 175 -3.78 -6.60 -14.74
N TRP A 176 -2.50 -6.27 -14.89
CA TRP A 176 -1.38 -7.08 -14.42
C TRP A 176 -0.45 -6.23 -13.56
N GLY A 177 -0.02 -6.82 -12.44
CA GLY A 177 0.97 -6.25 -11.55
C GLY A 177 2.14 -7.19 -11.36
N GLY A 178 3.36 -6.69 -11.51
CA GLY A 178 4.60 -7.38 -11.18
C GLY A 178 5.37 -6.62 -10.12
N ASP A 179 6.12 -7.33 -9.28
CA ASP A 179 7.11 -6.73 -8.38
C ASP A 179 8.18 -7.75 -8.00
N ILE A 180 9.42 -7.30 -7.75
CA ILE A 180 10.48 -8.18 -7.24
C ILE A 180 10.22 -8.59 -5.78
N GLN A 181 9.48 -7.79 -5.02
CA GLN A 181 9.05 -8.00 -3.65
C GLN A 181 7.54 -7.72 -3.52
N PRO A 182 6.67 -8.61 -4.03
CA PRO A 182 5.23 -8.39 -3.99
C PRO A 182 4.73 -8.31 -2.55
N LEU A 183 3.91 -7.30 -2.26
CA LEU A 183 3.28 -7.06 -0.95
C LEU A 183 1.78 -7.34 -0.96
N GLY A 184 1.16 -7.33 -2.14
CA GLY A 184 -0.28 -7.57 -2.30
C GLY A 184 -0.58 -8.91 -2.98
N PRO A 185 -1.75 -9.51 -2.70
CA PRO A 185 -2.15 -10.80 -3.28
C PRO A 185 -2.42 -10.74 -4.79
N SER A 186 -2.65 -9.54 -5.32
CA SER A 186 -2.89 -9.29 -6.75
C SER A 186 -1.61 -9.07 -7.56
N VAL A 187 -0.43 -9.21 -6.96
CA VAL A 187 0.86 -8.89 -7.58
C VAL A 187 1.70 -10.16 -7.75
N GLU A 188 2.16 -10.38 -8.98
CA GLU A 188 3.04 -11.50 -9.31
C GLU A 188 4.50 -11.14 -8.96
N ARG A 189 5.28 -12.13 -8.49
CA ARG A 189 6.72 -11.94 -8.37
C ARG A 189 7.35 -11.90 -9.76
N ALA A 190 7.79 -10.74 -10.19
CA ALA A 190 8.32 -10.52 -11.54
C ALA A 190 9.33 -9.37 -11.56
N ASP A 191 10.27 -9.43 -12.49
CA ASP A 191 11.25 -8.37 -12.71
C ASP A 191 10.92 -7.63 -14.01
N ILE A 192 10.84 -6.30 -13.92
CA ILE A 192 10.51 -5.41 -15.04
C ILE A 192 11.44 -5.59 -16.24
N ARG A 193 12.69 -6.04 -16.05
CA ARG A 193 13.64 -6.32 -17.15
C ARG A 193 13.10 -7.35 -18.14
N HIS A 194 12.20 -8.23 -17.68
CA HIS A 194 11.56 -9.27 -18.50
C HIS A 194 10.16 -8.88 -19.00
N LEU A 195 9.71 -7.63 -18.78
CA LEU A 195 8.35 -7.21 -19.12
C LEU A 195 8.00 -7.43 -20.61
N ARG A 196 8.98 -7.20 -21.50
CA ARG A 196 8.88 -7.39 -22.96
C ARG A 196 8.64 -8.84 -23.40
N GLU A 197 8.92 -9.80 -22.53
CA GLU A 197 8.66 -11.23 -22.77
C GLU A 197 7.18 -11.54 -22.55
N ARG A 198 6.51 -10.76 -21.70
CA ARG A 198 5.12 -10.94 -21.31
C ARG A 198 4.14 -10.13 -22.15
N PHE A 199 4.48 -8.88 -22.46
CA PHE A 199 3.58 -7.97 -23.18
C PHE A 199 4.29 -7.35 -24.38
N ARG A 200 3.58 -7.27 -25.51
CA ARG A 200 4.08 -6.63 -26.73
C ARG A 200 3.02 -5.74 -27.36
N ARG A 201 3.15 -4.43 -27.14
CA ARG A 201 2.25 -3.40 -27.69
C ARG A 201 0.77 -3.60 -27.34
N GLU A 202 0.50 -3.92 -26.08
CA GLU A 202 -0.86 -4.25 -25.59
C GLU A 202 -1.37 -3.28 -24.53
N ALA A 203 -0.47 -2.73 -23.70
CA ALA A 203 -0.85 -1.91 -22.56
C ALA A 203 -1.38 -0.55 -23.02
N ALA A 204 -2.59 -0.20 -22.58
CA ALA A 204 -3.15 1.13 -22.78
C ALA A 204 -2.58 2.14 -21.77
N LEU A 205 -2.33 1.68 -20.55
CA LEU A 205 -1.65 2.44 -19.51
C LEU A 205 -0.59 1.57 -18.83
N LEU A 206 0.63 2.09 -18.74
CA LEU A 206 1.70 1.55 -17.93
C LEU A 206 2.02 2.54 -16.81
N VAL A 207 1.90 2.12 -15.56
CA VAL A 207 2.21 2.96 -14.39
C VAL A 207 3.54 2.51 -13.82
N LEU A 208 4.52 3.41 -13.81
CA LEU A 208 5.80 3.23 -13.14
C LEU A 208 5.79 4.00 -11.83
N HIS A 209 5.94 3.29 -10.73
CA HIS A 209 6.06 3.85 -9.40
C HIS A 209 7.36 3.38 -8.75
N PRO A 210 8.51 3.88 -9.21
CA PRO A 210 9.82 3.51 -8.66
C PRO A 210 9.96 3.97 -7.20
N PRO A 211 10.87 3.34 -6.43
CA PRO A 211 11.20 3.80 -5.09
C PRO A 211 11.67 5.26 -5.13
N THR A 212 11.32 6.04 -4.10
CA THR A 212 11.86 7.41 -4.00
C THR A 212 13.38 7.40 -3.90
N PHE A 213 14.03 8.52 -4.22
CA PHE A 213 15.49 8.61 -4.09
C PHE A 213 15.99 8.23 -2.67
N ALA A 214 15.23 8.60 -1.63
CA ALA A 214 15.56 8.24 -0.26
C ALA A 214 15.42 6.73 0.03
N ALA A 215 14.47 6.04 -0.62
CA ALA A 215 14.34 4.59 -0.54
C ALA A 215 15.44 3.90 -1.36
N PHE A 216 15.68 4.34 -2.60
CA PHE A 216 16.76 3.86 -3.47
C PHE A 216 18.13 3.93 -2.78
N GLN A 217 18.43 5.03 -2.06
CA GLN A 217 19.67 5.19 -1.30
C GLN A 217 19.83 4.18 -0.15
N LYS A 218 18.74 3.70 0.44
CA LYS A 218 18.82 2.71 1.52
C LYS A 218 19.15 1.32 0.99
N GLU A 219 18.75 1.04 -0.25
CA GLU A 219 18.93 -0.25 -0.92
C GLU A 219 20.27 -0.31 -1.69
N GLY A 220 20.72 0.80 -2.27
CA GLY A 220 22.00 0.93 -2.96
C GLY A 220 23.17 1.18 -2.01
N GLY A 221 24.28 0.45 -2.19
CA GLY A 221 25.48 0.50 -1.35
C GLY A 221 25.98 1.92 -1.03
N ARG A 222 26.42 2.11 0.22
CA ARG A 222 26.73 3.41 0.83
C ARG A 222 28.04 4.06 0.35
N ASP A 223 28.63 3.61 -0.75
CA ASP A 223 30.03 3.89 -1.09
C ASP A 223 30.26 4.81 -2.30
N LEU A 224 29.20 5.22 -3.04
CA LEU A 224 29.32 6.16 -4.16
C LEU A 224 29.32 7.64 -3.71
N ASP A 225 29.90 8.55 -4.50
CA ASP A 225 29.75 10.00 -4.30
C ASP A 225 28.27 10.43 -4.51
N PRO A 226 27.75 11.46 -3.81
CA PRO A 226 26.42 12.02 -4.03
C PRO A 226 26.03 12.29 -5.49
N GLU A 227 26.90 12.87 -6.30
CA GLU A 227 26.61 13.15 -7.72
C GLU A 227 26.48 11.85 -8.53
N GLU A 228 27.37 10.90 -8.29
CA GLU A 228 27.35 9.57 -8.92
C GLU A 228 26.09 8.79 -8.53
N ARG A 229 25.64 8.87 -7.28
CA ARG A 229 24.38 8.24 -6.82
C ARG A 229 23.17 8.83 -7.53
N TYR A 230 23.17 10.14 -7.69
CA TYR A 230 22.08 10.82 -8.37
C TYR A 230 22.05 10.47 -9.85
N ALA A 231 23.21 10.48 -10.52
CA ALA A 231 23.34 9.99 -11.89
C ALA A 231 22.89 8.52 -12.02
N ALA A 232 23.25 7.67 -11.06
CA ALA A 232 22.79 6.28 -11.01
C ALA A 232 21.27 6.17 -10.84
N TYR A 233 20.64 7.03 -10.04
CA TYR A 233 19.19 7.07 -9.91
C TYR A 233 18.50 7.55 -11.18
N VAL A 234 19.05 8.57 -11.86
CA VAL A 234 18.55 9.00 -13.18
C VAL A 234 18.63 7.86 -14.19
N GLN A 235 19.79 7.20 -14.28
CA GLN A 235 19.99 6.07 -15.18
C GLN A 235 19.02 4.94 -14.86
N TYR A 236 18.84 4.63 -13.58
CA TYR A 236 17.86 3.65 -13.12
C TYR A 236 16.45 3.97 -13.62
N LEU A 237 16.00 5.22 -13.49
CA LEU A 237 14.69 5.64 -14.00
C LEU A 237 14.60 5.54 -15.53
N THR A 238 15.64 5.96 -16.24
CA THR A 238 15.73 5.86 -17.71
C THR A 238 15.63 4.40 -18.17
N ASP A 239 16.32 3.50 -17.49
CA ASP A 239 16.28 2.06 -17.79
C ASP A 239 14.88 1.48 -17.55
N LEU A 240 14.23 1.83 -16.43
CA LEU A 240 12.85 1.41 -16.14
C LEU A 240 11.86 1.85 -17.22
N VAL A 241 11.98 3.10 -17.69
CA VAL A 241 11.19 3.60 -18.82
C VAL A 241 11.50 2.76 -20.05
N GLY A 242 12.78 2.52 -20.37
CA GLY A 242 13.22 1.72 -21.50
C GLY A 242 12.65 0.29 -21.52
N TYR A 243 12.68 -0.42 -20.38
CA TYR A 243 12.08 -1.75 -20.24
C TYR A 243 10.56 -1.76 -20.45
N SER A 244 9.91 -0.62 -20.20
CA SER A 244 8.46 -0.46 -20.25
C SER A 244 7.90 -0.19 -21.65
N LEU A 245 8.65 0.53 -22.48
CA LEU A 245 8.18 0.98 -23.80
C LEU A 245 7.68 -0.16 -24.71
N PRO A 246 8.32 -1.35 -24.79
CA PRO A 246 7.84 -2.42 -25.67
C PRO A 246 6.44 -2.96 -25.33
N ALA A 247 5.98 -2.78 -24.09
CA ALA A 247 4.67 -3.24 -23.65
C ALA A 247 3.53 -2.29 -24.07
N LEU A 248 3.83 -1.01 -24.34
CA LEU A 248 2.84 0.01 -24.66
C LEU A 248 2.31 -0.14 -26.09
N ARG A 249 0.98 -0.11 -26.23
CA ARG A 249 0.34 -0.02 -27.55
C ARG A 249 0.55 1.36 -28.17
N GLN A 250 0.35 1.48 -29.48
CA GLN A 250 0.30 2.79 -30.14
C GLN A 250 -0.78 3.67 -29.49
N GLY A 251 -0.43 4.91 -29.15
CA GLY A 251 -1.29 5.82 -28.39
C GLY A 251 -1.47 5.43 -26.92
N GLY A 252 -0.79 4.39 -26.44
CA GLY A 252 -0.74 4.01 -25.03
C GLY A 252 -0.03 5.09 -24.19
N ARG A 253 -0.29 5.09 -22.88
CA ARG A 253 0.24 6.07 -21.94
C ARG A 253 1.20 5.43 -20.95
N LEU A 254 2.33 6.09 -20.71
CA LEU A 254 3.20 5.80 -19.57
C LEU A 254 3.01 6.89 -18.53
N ALA A 255 2.67 6.50 -17.30
CA ALA A 255 2.63 7.40 -16.15
C ALA A 255 3.82 7.10 -15.24
N LEU A 256 4.79 8.00 -15.19
CA LEU A 256 5.90 7.95 -14.26
C LEU A 256 5.51 8.72 -12.99
N VAL A 257 5.33 7.99 -11.90
CA VAL A 257 4.89 8.49 -10.59
C VAL A 257 6.09 8.56 -9.67
N VAL A 258 6.48 9.76 -9.26
CA VAL A 258 7.70 10.01 -8.49
C VAL A 258 7.45 11.02 -7.38
N SER A 259 8.25 11.00 -6.32
CA SER A 259 8.24 12.04 -5.29
C SER A 259 9.61 12.70 -5.26
N PRO A 260 9.71 14.02 -5.51
CA PRO A 260 10.96 14.74 -5.34
C PRO A 260 11.33 14.83 -3.86
N ARG A 261 12.61 15.10 -3.62
CA ARG A 261 13.12 15.35 -2.28
C ARG A 261 12.61 16.69 -1.77
N LYS A 262 12.12 16.71 -0.52
CA LYS A 262 11.50 17.89 0.11
C LYS A 262 12.43 18.65 1.04
N GLU A 263 13.40 17.96 1.61
CA GLU A 263 14.29 18.48 2.64
C GLU A 263 15.71 17.95 2.43
N ILE A 264 16.68 18.75 2.83
CA ILE A 264 18.09 18.38 2.92
C ILE A 264 18.43 18.29 4.41
N SER A 265 18.90 17.12 4.88
CA SER A 265 19.29 17.00 6.28
C SER A 265 20.53 17.83 6.60
N PRO A 266 20.75 18.24 7.87
CA PRO A 266 21.96 18.97 8.25
C PRO A 266 23.25 18.22 7.91
N LYS A 267 23.25 16.88 8.07
CA LYS A 267 24.35 16.02 7.66
C LYS A 267 24.57 16.06 6.14
N GLU A 268 23.48 16.18 5.38
CA GLU A 268 23.56 16.33 3.93
C GLU A 268 24.14 17.67 3.52
N ALA A 269 23.68 18.76 4.11
CA ALA A 269 24.25 20.08 3.87
C ALA A 269 25.75 20.16 4.23
N GLN A 270 26.17 19.58 5.36
CA GLN A 270 27.58 19.56 5.77
C GLN A 270 28.49 18.75 4.85
N GLU A 271 27.93 17.74 4.19
CA GLU A 271 28.63 16.92 3.19
C GLU A 271 28.52 17.53 1.77
N GLY A 272 28.08 18.79 1.63
CA GLY A 272 27.96 19.47 0.33
C GLY A 272 26.79 19.00 -0.53
N ARG A 273 25.77 18.36 0.07
CA ARG A 273 24.59 17.79 -0.60
C ARG A 273 23.38 18.73 -0.50
N ASP A 274 23.59 20.02 -0.75
CA ASP A 274 22.70 21.14 -0.44
C ASP A 274 21.86 21.69 -1.61
N PHE A 275 21.52 20.83 -2.58
CA PHE A 275 20.71 21.21 -3.73
C PHE A 275 19.42 20.40 -3.87
N PHE A 276 18.39 21.07 -4.41
CA PHE A 276 17.15 20.45 -4.88
C PHE A 276 17.23 20.29 -6.39
N LEU A 277 17.06 19.07 -6.91
CA LEU A 277 17.12 18.78 -8.35
C LEU A 277 15.99 17.82 -8.71
N SER A 278 15.28 18.11 -9.81
CA SER A 278 14.15 17.31 -10.33
C SER A 278 14.63 16.53 -11.57
N PRO A 279 15.16 15.30 -11.42
CA PRO A 279 15.72 14.53 -12.55
C PRO A 279 14.68 14.04 -13.55
N PHE A 280 13.40 14.12 -13.18
CA PHE A 280 12.33 13.31 -13.75
C PHE A 280 11.90 13.78 -15.14
N GLU A 281 11.96 15.10 -15.38
CA GLU A 281 11.68 15.69 -16.68
C GLU A 281 12.70 15.24 -17.73
N ARG A 282 13.95 15.07 -17.31
CA ARG A 282 15.05 14.63 -18.18
C ARG A 282 14.94 13.15 -18.54
N ALA A 283 14.61 12.29 -17.58
CA ALA A 283 14.39 10.86 -17.84
C ALA A 283 13.30 10.61 -18.90
N LEU A 284 12.26 11.44 -18.94
CA LEU A 284 11.22 11.36 -19.96
C LEU A 284 11.59 12.04 -21.27
N ALA A 285 12.31 13.17 -21.22
CA ALA A 285 12.79 13.84 -22.43
C ALA A 285 13.81 12.98 -23.20
N GLU A 286 14.63 12.19 -22.51
CA GLU A 286 15.60 11.27 -23.11
C GLU A 286 14.93 10.00 -23.67
N ALA A 287 13.72 9.66 -23.22
CA ALA A 287 12.90 8.60 -23.80
C ALA A 287 12.22 9.09 -25.09
N LEU A 288 13.00 9.30 -26.16
CA LEU A 288 12.60 9.89 -27.46
C LEU A 288 11.35 9.27 -28.11
N SER A 289 10.92 8.08 -27.68
CA SER A 289 9.71 7.40 -28.17
C SER A 289 8.41 7.79 -27.44
N LEU A 290 8.49 8.63 -26.40
CA LEU A 290 7.34 9.16 -25.69
C LEU A 290 7.17 10.66 -25.98
N ARG A 291 5.97 11.04 -26.43
CA ARG A 291 5.57 12.43 -26.49
C ARG A 291 4.99 12.83 -25.12
N PRO A 292 5.53 13.85 -24.41
CA PRO A 292 4.91 14.36 -23.19
C PRO A 292 3.48 14.87 -23.46
N VAL A 293 2.54 14.54 -22.58
CA VAL A 293 1.12 14.91 -22.74
C VAL A 293 0.57 15.68 -21.54
N ARG A 294 0.93 15.25 -20.32
CA ARG A 294 0.37 15.83 -19.09
C ARG A 294 1.33 15.73 -17.92
N TYR A 295 1.16 16.64 -16.98
CA TYR A 295 1.76 16.59 -15.65
C TYR A 295 0.65 16.76 -14.61
N HIS A 296 0.64 15.91 -13.58
CA HIS A 296 -0.23 16.06 -12.42
C HIS A 296 0.60 16.11 -11.14
N LEU A 297 0.21 17.01 -10.24
CA LEU A 297 0.68 17.04 -8.87
C LEU A 297 -0.44 16.54 -7.97
N ALA A 298 -0.30 15.33 -7.43
CA ALA A 298 -1.20 14.83 -6.41
C ALA A 298 -0.64 15.17 -5.03
N VAL A 299 -1.44 15.75 -4.13
CA VAL A 299 -1.01 16.12 -2.76
C VAL A 299 -2.05 15.62 -1.76
N SER A 300 -1.59 15.09 -0.63
CA SER A 300 -2.50 14.73 0.46
C SER A 300 -3.12 15.98 1.07
N ARG A 301 -4.37 15.88 1.55
CA ARG A 301 -5.10 17.01 2.15
C ARG A 301 -4.41 17.59 3.40
N ASP A 302 -3.49 16.85 4.02
CA ASP A 302 -2.67 17.31 5.15
C ASP A 302 -1.27 17.84 4.72
N GLY A 303 -0.97 17.83 3.42
CA GLY A 303 0.29 18.31 2.83
C GLY A 303 1.51 17.43 3.08
N ARG A 304 1.35 16.23 3.66
CA ARG A 304 2.49 15.37 4.07
C ARG A 304 3.00 14.43 2.97
N GLN A 305 2.13 14.06 2.03
CA GLN A 305 2.42 13.18 0.91
C GLN A 305 2.14 13.91 -0.41
N ASP A 306 2.95 13.65 -1.43
CA ASP A 306 2.68 14.10 -2.79
C ASP A 306 3.28 13.13 -3.80
N TRP A 307 2.73 13.20 -5.01
CA TRP A 307 3.15 12.44 -6.17
C TRP A 307 3.18 13.36 -7.39
N HIS A 308 4.34 13.45 -8.00
CA HIS A 308 4.57 14.09 -9.28
C HIS A 308 4.37 13.03 -10.36
N VAL A 309 3.33 13.18 -11.15
CA VAL A 309 2.95 12.25 -12.22
C VAL A 309 3.24 12.89 -13.55
N PHE A 310 4.21 12.33 -14.25
CA PHE A 310 4.53 12.73 -15.61
C PHE A 310 3.97 11.71 -16.60
N VAL A 311 3.21 12.17 -17.59
CA VAL A 311 2.50 11.29 -18.53
C VAL A 311 3.01 11.51 -19.94
N GLY A 312 3.54 10.44 -20.52
CA GLY A 312 3.96 10.35 -21.92
C GLY A 312 3.03 9.46 -22.74
N GLU A 313 2.96 9.72 -24.05
CA GLU A 313 2.23 8.93 -25.04
C GLU A 313 3.20 8.26 -26.00
N ALA A 314 3.01 6.96 -26.22
CA ALA A 314 3.74 6.21 -27.23
C ALA A 314 3.23 6.54 -28.64
N GLY A 315 4.16 6.83 -29.55
CA GLY A 315 3.90 7.08 -30.98
C GLY A 315 3.44 5.85 -31.76
#